data_AF-A0A359F4F1-F1
#
_entry.id   AF-A0A359F4F1-F1
#
_cell.length_a   1.000
_cell.length_b   1.000
_cell.length_c   1.000
_cell.angle_alpha   90.00
_cell.angle_beta   90.00
_cell.angle_gamma   90.00
#
_symmetry.space_group_name_H-M   'P 1'
#
loop_
_entity.id
_entity.type
_entity.pdbx_description
1 polymer ?
#
loop_
_entity_poly.entity_id
_entity_poly.type
_entity_poly.pdbx_seq_one_letter_code
_entity_poly.pdbx_strand_id
1 'polypeptide(L)'
;MNAMERTTRLEIPPLPELTILLVEVGSTAHGTGIPGGEDHDELGVVVETPSQVVGLDERGFDTVMHRTQPEGSRSGPGDIDRTLHSLRRFVRLAASGNPSILMSFWAPVEHITPEGEELRALGEAFIARHVIPRYRGYMQSQAMRLMGLRGGGHGKRGGGGREELISAYGYDTKYAMHCARLGFQCIELLETGQLNLPIQGEPADWLRAVRHGEVAFSDWWNRSLELDASLEAMETDDSLPEAADRGRIDQWLAHTHRAVWDRLESQPQ
;
A
#
# COMPACT_ATOMS: atom_id res chain seq x y z
N MET A 1 -5.11 -40.27 20.29
CA MET A 1 -5.09 -38.95 20.93
C MET A 1 -4.33 -38.00 20.02
N ASN A 2 -5.03 -37.34 19.09
CA ASN A 2 -4.45 -36.28 18.27
C ASN A 2 -4.90 -34.95 18.88
N ALA A 3 -3.98 -34.25 19.53
CA ALA A 3 -4.14 -32.84 19.84
C ALA A 3 -4.04 -32.09 18.50
N MET A 4 -5.17 -31.83 17.87
CA MET A 4 -5.27 -30.81 16.83
C MET A 4 -4.97 -29.48 17.51
N GLU A 5 -3.81 -28.91 17.24
CA GLU A 5 -3.48 -27.52 17.56
C GLU A 5 -4.61 -26.63 17.03
N ARG A 6 -5.47 -26.16 17.91
CA ARG A 6 -6.39 -25.07 17.60
C ARG A 6 -5.54 -23.81 17.50
N THR A 7 -5.07 -23.48 16.30
CA THR A 7 -4.53 -22.15 16.01
C THR A 7 -5.58 -21.14 16.45
N THR A 8 -5.29 -20.43 17.54
CA THR A 8 -6.26 -19.53 18.15
C THR A 8 -6.28 -18.27 17.31
N ARG A 9 -7.24 -18.19 16.39
CA ARG A 9 -7.42 -17.03 15.52
C ARG A 9 -7.76 -15.82 16.39
N LEU A 10 -6.97 -14.76 16.30
CA LEU A 10 -7.21 -13.53 17.04
C LEU A 10 -8.39 -12.79 16.43
N GLU A 11 -9.19 -12.12 17.27
CA GLU A 11 -10.28 -11.26 16.82
C GLU A 11 -9.74 -9.86 16.50
N ILE A 12 -10.21 -9.30 15.38
CA ILE A 12 -9.88 -7.92 15.00
C ILE A 12 -10.79 -6.98 15.81
N PRO A 13 -10.22 -6.00 16.54
CA PRO A 13 -11.01 -5.01 17.27
C PRO A 13 -11.96 -4.22 16.34
N PRO A 14 -13.08 -3.69 16.86
CA PRO A 14 -13.93 -2.78 16.09
C PRO A 14 -13.12 -1.54 15.66
N LEU A 15 -13.58 -0.89 14.59
CA LEU A 15 -12.96 0.35 14.13
C LEU A 15 -13.09 1.44 15.21
N PRO A 16 -12.03 2.24 15.44
CA PRO A 16 -12.15 3.46 16.21
C PRO A 16 -13.25 4.36 15.65
N GLU A 17 -14.00 5.03 16.53
CA GLU A 17 -15.13 5.88 16.14
C GLU A 17 -14.77 6.95 15.10
N LEU A 18 -13.56 7.50 15.20
CA LEU A 18 -13.05 8.55 14.31
C LEU A 18 -12.37 8.00 13.04
N THR A 19 -12.64 6.74 12.68
CA THR A 19 -12.20 6.17 11.40
C THR A 19 -13.00 6.79 10.26
N ILE A 20 -12.33 7.53 9.39
CA ILE A 20 -12.96 8.21 8.25
C ILE A 20 -12.87 7.40 6.95
N LEU A 21 -11.94 6.44 6.88
CA LEU A 21 -11.72 5.60 5.72
C LEU A 21 -11.21 4.23 6.15
N LEU A 22 -11.73 3.16 5.54
CA LEU A 22 -11.17 1.82 5.51
C LEU A 22 -11.27 1.29 4.08
N VAL A 23 -10.15 0.82 3.54
CA VAL A 23 -10.07 0.25 2.19
C VAL A 23 -9.41 -1.11 2.21
N GLU A 24 -9.85 -1.98 1.30
CA GLU A 24 -9.16 -3.24 0.99
C GLU A 24 -7.90 -2.92 0.17
N VAL A 25 -6.75 -3.34 0.68
CA VAL A 25 -5.46 -3.28 0.00
C VAL A 25 -4.98 -4.72 -0.30
N GLY A 26 -3.81 -4.86 -0.93
CA GLY A 26 -3.24 -6.19 -1.20
C GLY A 26 -3.57 -6.74 -2.60
N SER A 27 -3.30 -8.03 -2.81
CA SER A 27 -3.31 -8.62 -4.16
C SER A 27 -4.71 -8.73 -4.79
N THR A 28 -5.77 -8.81 -3.98
CA THR A 28 -7.16 -8.72 -4.43
C THR A 28 -7.48 -7.34 -5.00
N ALA A 29 -7.12 -6.26 -4.28
CA ALA A 29 -7.30 -4.88 -4.73
C ALA A 29 -6.57 -4.60 -6.06
N HIS A 30 -5.47 -5.30 -6.32
CA HIS A 30 -4.72 -5.19 -7.58
C HIS A 30 -5.24 -6.09 -8.72
N GLY A 31 -6.19 -7.00 -8.47
CA GLY A 31 -6.67 -7.98 -9.45
C GLY A 31 -5.64 -9.05 -9.80
N THR A 32 -4.69 -9.29 -8.90
CA THR A 32 -3.60 -10.26 -9.06
C THR A 32 -3.78 -11.51 -8.20
N GLY A 33 -4.96 -11.64 -7.59
CA GLY A 33 -5.28 -12.74 -6.70
C GLY A 33 -5.42 -14.08 -7.44
N ILE A 34 -4.91 -15.15 -6.83
CA ILE A 34 -5.04 -16.51 -7.38
C ILE A 34 -6.27 -17.21 -6.77
N PRO A 35 -6.99 -18.07 -7.53
CA PRO A 35 -8.01 -18.95 -6.97
C PRO A 35 -7.48 -19.82 -5.82
N GLY A 36 -8.12 -19.75 -4.65
CA GLY A 36 -7.66 -20.43 -3.42
C GLY A 36 -7.75 -19.59 -2.14
N GLY A 37 -8.11 -18.30 -2.31
CA GLY A 37 -8.26 -17.33 -1.24
C GLY A 37 -6.93 -16.65 -0.90
N GLU A 38 -7.01 -15.37 -0.55
CA GLU A 38 -5.87 -14.56 -0.14
C GLU A 38 -6.09 -14.03 1.28
N ASP A 39 -5.03 -13.53 1.88
CA ASP A 39 -5.12 -12.64 3.04
C ASP A 39 -5.89 -11.37 2.65
N HIS A 40 -6.71 -10.88 3.59
CA HIS A 40 -7.41 -9.61 3.46
C HIS A 40 -6.57 -8.55 4.16
N ASP A 41 -5.87 -7.74 3.37
CA ASP A 41 -5.16 -6.58 3.90
C ASP A 41 -6.10 -5.38 3.92
N GLU A 42 -6.22 -4.71 5.06
CA GLU A 42 -7.03 -3.51 5.22
C GLU A 42 -6.15 -2.32 5.61
N LEU A 43 -6.42 -1.15 5.06
CA LEU A 43 -5.82 0.11 5.48
C LEU A 43 -6.90 1.10 5.90
N GLY A 44 -6.80 1.59 7.13
CA GLY A 44 -7.71 2.58 7.69
C GLY A 44 -7.03 3.89 8.08
N VAL A 45 -7.83 4.96 8.08
CA VAL A 45 -7.42 6.31 8.44
C VAL A 45 -8.31 6.83 9.57
N VAL A 46 -7.68 7.23 10.66
CA VAL A 46 -8.36 7.68 11.89
C VAL A 46 -7.97 9.12 12.18
N VAL A 47 -8.97 9.98 12.39
CA VAL A 47 -8.74 11.37 12.81
C VAL A 47 -8.37 11.37 14.29
N GLU A 48 -7.24 11.97 14.61
CA GLU A 48 -6.78 12.11 16.00
C GLU A 48 -7.68 13.06 16.81
N THR A 49 -7.88 12.79 18.09
CA THR A 49 -8.61 13.69 19.02
C THR A 49 -7.78 14.94 19.35
N PRO A 50 -8.39 16.01 19.92
CA PRO A 50 -7.62 17.18 20.37
C PRO A 50 -6.52 16.81 21.37
N SER A 51 -6.81 15.91 22.31
CA SER A 51 -5.84 15.49 23.33
C SER A 51 -4.63 14.75 22.72
N GLN A 52 -4.85 14.03 21.60
CA GLN A 52 -3.81 13.29 20.87
C GLN A 52 -2.92 14.18 19.99
N VAL A 53 -3.40 15.36 19.59
CA VAL A 53 -2.65 16.27 18.69
C VAL A 53 -2.00 17.44 19.43
N VAL A 54 -2.76 18.11 20.30
CA VAL A 54 -2.32 19.33 20.99
C VAL A 54 -2.35 19.21 22.52
N GLY A 55 -2.88 18.09 23.05
CA GLY A 55 -2.93 17.81 24.48
C GLY A 55 -1.65 17.17 25.02
N LEU A 56 -1.75 16.68 26.25
CA LEU A 56 -0.65 16.04 26.99
C LEU A 56 -0.55 14.53 26.76
N ASP A 57 -1.27 13.97 25.78
CA ASP A 57 -1.12 12.56 25.42
C ASP A 57 0.26 12.35 24.78
N GLU A 58 1.19 11.76 25.54
CA GLU A 58 2.57 11.54 25.09
C GLU A 58 2.67 10.61 23.87
N ARG A 59 1.66 9.76 23.64
CA ARG A 59 1.66 8.78 22.55
C ARG A 59 0.92 9.29 21.32
N GLY A 60 -0.11 10.12 21.52
CA GLY A 60 -1.02 10.49 20.45
C GLY A 60 -1.68 9.26 19.83
N PHE A 61 -2.00 9.33 18.53
CA PHE A 61 -2.48 8.16 17.79
C PHE A 61 -1.33 7.50 17.01
N ASP A 62 -0.82 6.38 17.54
CA ASP A 62 0.16 5.57 16.84
C ASP A 62 -0.47 4.74 15.71
N THR A 63 0.35 4.33 14.74
CA THR A 63 -0.11 3.34 13.76
C THR A 63 -0.28 1.99 14.44
N VAL A 64 -1.46 1.41 14.29
CA VAL A 64 -1.79 0.12 14.89
C VAL A 64 -1.95 -0.93 13.80
N MET A 65 -1.39 -2.11 14.02
CA MET A 65 -1.56 -3.29 13.18
C MET A 65 -2.37 -4.32 13.95
N HIS A 66 -3.55 -4.70 13.44
CA HIS A 66 -4.37 -5.78 13.96
C HIS A 66 -4.28 -6.96 13.00
N ARG A 67 -4.05 -8.16 13.54
CA ARG A 67 -3.86 -9.38 12.74
C ARG A 67 -4.69 -10.50 13.32
N THR A 68 -5.28 -11.35 12.48
CA THR A 68 -5.92 -12.61 12.94
C THR A 68 -4.91 -13.71 13.24
N GLN A 69 -3.65 -13.51 12.83
CA GLN A 69 -2.50 -14.36 13.12
C GLN A 69 -1.55 -13.72 14.13
N PRO A 70 -0.82 -14.52 14.94
CA PRO A 70 0.23 -14.01 15.82
C PRO A 70 1.30 -13.22 15.06
N GLU A 71 1.96 -12.29 15.75
CA GLU A 71 3.09 -11.55 15.19
C GLU A 71 4.21 -12.50 14.73
N GLY A 72 4.77 -12.24 13.55
CA GLY A 72 5.77 -13.11 12.93
C GLY A 72 5.22 -14.29 12.13
N SER A 73 3.92 -14.60 12.23
CA SER A 73 3.27 -15.64 11.43
C SER A 73 2.86 -15.11 10.05
N ARG A 74 2.92 -16.00 9.04
CA ARG A 74 2.44 -15.74 7.67
C ARG A 74 0.91 -15.83 7.65
N SER A 75 0.27 -14.82 7.09
CA SER A 75 -1.18 -14.79 6.85
C SER A 75 -1.56 -15.72 5.70
N GLY A 76 -2.71 -16.38 5.83
CA GLY A 76 -3.26 -17.29 4.84
C GLY A 76 -4.69 -16.91 4.42
N PRO A 77 -5.32 -17.75 3.57
CA PRO A 77 -6.67 -17.50 3.09
C PRO A 77 -7.66 -17.20 4.20
N GLY A 78 -8.29 -16.04 4.11
CA GLY A 78 -9.29 -15.57 5.05
C GLY A 78 -8.74 -14.84 6.27
N ASP A 79 -7.42 -14.83 6.53
CA ASP A 79 -6.82 -14.00 7.57
C ASP A 79 -6.96 -12.50 7.25
N ILE A 80 -7.04 -11.67 8.29
CA ILE A 80 -7.15 -10.22 8.15
C ILE A 80 -5.92 -9.56 8.77
N ASP A 81 -5.29 -8.67 8.01
CA ASP A 81 -4.22 -7.78 8.45
C ASP A 81 -4.67 -6.31 8.26
N ARG A 82 -5.13 -5.68 9.34
CA ARG A 82 -5.63 -4.29 9.34
C ARG A 82 -4.59 -3.33 9.89
N THR A 83 -4.17 -2.36 9.07
CA THR A 83 -3.34 -1.23 9.50
C THR A 83 -4.16 0.03 9.66
N LEU A 84 -4.14 0.64 10.85
CA LEU A 84 -4.79 1.93 11.10
C LEU A 84 -3.73 3.03 11.25
N HIS A 85 -3.79 4.05 10.41
CA HIS A 85 -2.96 5.24 10.51
C HIS A 85 -3.73 6.42 11.09
N SER A 86 -3.03 7.23 11.90
CA SER A 86 -3.47 8.59 12.18
C SER A 86 -3.57 9.39 10.87
N LEU A 87 -4.54 10.30 10.76
CA LEU A 87 -4.75 11.10 9.55
C LEU A 87 -3.49 11.88 9.20
N ARG A 88 -2.84 12.52 10.19
CA ARG A 88 -1.59 13.28 9.95
C ARG A 88 -0.47 12.39 9.44
N ARG A 89 -0.33 11.18 9.98
CA ARG A 89 0.69 10.23 9.53
C ARG A 89 0.40 9.72 8.13
N PHE A 90 -0.84 9.37 7.84
CA PHE A 90 -1.29 8.95 6.52
C PHE A 90 -0.96 10.01 5.47
N VAL A 91 -1.41 11.25 5.69
CA VAL A 91 -1.17 12.38 4.77
C VAL A 91 0.32 12.65 4.58
N ARG A 92 1.13 12.60 5.65
CA ARG A 92 2.58 12.77 5.54
C ARG A 92 3.25 11.67 4.72
N LEU A 93 2.81 10.42 4.87
CA LEU A 93 3.35 9.31 4.08
C LEU A 93 2.94 9.42 2.61
N ALA A 94 1.68 9.76 2.34
CA ALA A 94 1.16 10.02 0.99
C ALA A 94 1.97 11.14 0.30
N ALA A 95 2.12 12.29 0.97
CA ALA A 95 2.88 13.45 0.48
C ALA A 95 4.40 13.20 0.38
N SER A 96 4.88 12.06 0.89
CA SER A 96 6.26 11.63 0.71
C SER A 96 6.45 10.65 -0.45
N GLY A 97 5.37 10.35 -1.19
CA GLY A 97 5.35 9.43 -2.32
C GLY A 97 5.29 7.94 -1.94
N ASN A 98 4.77 7.58 -0.76
CA ASN A 98 4.74 6.18 -0.33
C ASN A 98 3.75 5.35 -1.18
N PRO A 99 4.19 4.33 -1.94
CA PRO A 99 3.32 3.58 -2.85
C PRO A 99 2.14 2.88 -2.16
N SER A 100 2.40 2.25 -1.00
CA SER A 100 1.39 1.51 -0.25
C SER A 100 0.31 2.43 0.33
N ILE A 101 0.64 3.69 0.57
CA ILE A 101 -0.32 4.70 1.01
C ILE A 101 -1.06 5.30 -0.17
N LEU A 102 -0.37 5.70 -1.24
CA LEU A 102 -0.99 6.34 -2.40
C LEU A 102 -2.06 5.46 -3.07
N MET A 103 -1.88 4.14 -3.15
CA MET A 103 -2.92 3.29 -3.73
C MET A 103 -4.27 3.34 -3.00
N SER A 104 -4.27 3.67 -1.71
CA SER A 104 -5.49 3.67 -0.89
C SER A 104 -6.52 4.72 -1.33
N PHE A 105 -6.10 5.80 -2.03
CA PHE A 105 -7.02 6.79 -2.58
C PHE A 105 -7.95 6.19 -3.64
N TRP A 106 -7.54 5.12 -4.32
CA TRP A 106 -8.29 4.47 -5.41
C TRP A 106 -8.71 3.03 -5.11
N ALA A 107 -8.38 2.53 -3.93
CA ALA A 107 -8.70 1.18 -3.50
C ALA A 107 -10.22 0.97 -3.26
N PRO A 108 -10.71 -0.28 -3.31
CA PRO A 108 -12.07 -0.62 -2.91
C PRO A 108 -12.36 -0.19 -1.47
N VAL A 109 -13.51 0.45 -1.27
CA VAL A 109 -13.91 0.99 0.05
C VAL A 109 -14.73 -0.01 0.81
N GLU A 110 -14.38 -0.21 2.08
CA GLU A 110 -15.16 -0.98 3.05
C GLU A 110 -15.93 -0.07 4.01
N HIS A 111 -15.33 1.05 4.40
CA HIS A 111 -15.95 2.07 5.25
C HIS A 111 -15.49 3.46 4.82
N ILE A 112 -16.41 4.41 4.75
CA ILE A 112 -16.11 5.80 4.40
C ILE A 112 -17.10 6.76 5.05
N THR A 113 -16.59 7.88 5.56
CA THR A 113 -17.39 9.02 6.02
C THR A 113 -17.29 10.16 5.00
N PRO A 114 -18.08 11.25 5.13
CA PRO A 114 -17.92 12.42 4.26
C PRO A 114 -16.48 12.96 4.22
N GLU A 115 -15.77 12.99 5.36
CA GLU A 115 -14.36 13.38 5.40
C GLU A 115 -13.46 12.38 4.66
N GLY A 116 -13.81 11.09 4.67
CA GLY A 116 -13.13 10.08 3.87
C GLY A 116 -13.32 10.29 2.36
N GLU A 117 -14.51 10.73 1.94
CA GLU A 117 -14.78 11.08 0.54
C GLU A 117 -13.93 12.28 0.10
N GLU A 118 -13.85 13.32 0.94
CA GLU A 118 -12.99 14.48 0.70
C GLU A 118 -11.51 14.08 0.63
N LEU A 119 -11.05 13.20 1.53
CA LEU A 119 -9.69 12.66 1.49
C LEU A 119 -9.42 11.96 0.16
N ARG A 120 -10.33 11.10 -0.31
CA ARG A 120 -10.18 10.42 -1.59
C ARG A 120 -10.14 11.38 -2.78
N ALA A 121 -10.97 12.42 -2.76
CA ALA A 121 -10.99 13.48 -3.77
C ALA A 121 -9.71 14.33 -3.81
N LEU A 122 -8.85 14.23 -2.80
CA LEU A 122 -7.52 14.86 -2.78
C LEU A 122 -6.42 14.01 -3.42
N GLY A 123 -6.70 12.77 -3.86
CA GLY A 123 -5.66 11.85 -4.35
C GLY A 123 -4.68 12.47 -5.36
N GLU A 124 -5.20 13.18 -6.36
CA GLU A 124 -4.40 13.87 -7.38
C GLU A 124 -3.45 14.93 -6.79
N ALA A 125 -3.84 15.61 -5.70
CA ALA A 125 -3.01 16.63 -5.04
C ALA A 125 -1.70 16.05 -4.48
N PHE A 126 -1.63 14.73 -4.29
CA PHE A 126 -0.42 14.03 -3.84
C PHE A 126 0.49 13.59 -4.99
N ILE A 127 0.12 13.79 -6.25
CA ILE A 127 0.84 13.22 -7.40
C ILE A 127 1.71 14.27 -8.08
N ALA A 128 3.00 13.96 -8.17
CA ALA A 128 4.04 14.81 -8.74
C ALA A 128 5.32 13.99 -8.97
N ARG A 129 6.32 14.53 -9.67
CA ARG A 129 7.63 13.88 -9.89
C ARG A 129 8.30 13.41 -8.60
N HIS A 130 8.07 14.07 -7.46
CA HIS A 130 8.61 13.65 -6.16
C HIS A 130 8.24 12.20 -5.73
N VAL A 131 7.22 11.57 -6.33
CA VAL A 131 6.89 10.17 -6.01
C VAL A 131 7.88 9.18 -6.64
N ILE A 132 8.52 9.57 -7.75
CA ILE A 132 9.41 8.72 -8.56
C ILE A 132 10.54 8.10 -7.71
N PRO A 133 11.32 8.85 -6.91
CA PRO A 133 12.41 8.27 -6.14
C PRO A 133 11.97 7.19 -5.15
N ARG A 134 10.76 7.30 -4.58
CA ARG A 134 10.20 6.27 -3.70
C ARG A 134 9.84 5.02 -4.49
N TYR A 135 9.04 5.16 -5.54
CA TYR A 135 8.61 4.02 -6.36
C TYR A 135 9.82 3.29 -6.98
N ARG A 136 10.74 4.03 -7.63
CA ARG A 136 11.99 3.48 -8.17
C ARG A 136 12.84 2.84 -7.09
N GLY A 137 13.04 3.50 -5.96
CA GLY A 137 13.82 2.97 -4.85
C GLY A 137 13.27 1.66 -4.29
N TYR A 138 11.96 1.55 -4.11
CA TYR A 138 11.32 0.30 -3.71
C TYR A 138 11.49 -0.78 -4.79
N MET A 139 11.17 -0.48 -6.06
CA MET A 139 11.29 -1.41 -7.18
C MET A 139 12.72 -1.94 -7.32
N GLN A 140 13.71 -1.06 -7.39
CA GLN A 140 15.13 -1.42 -7.48
C GLN A 140 15.57 -2.25 -6.26
N SER A 141 15.12 -1.92 -5.05
CA SER A 141 15.46 -2.70 -3.85
C SER A 141 14.90 -4.13 -3.90
N GLN A 142 13.66 -4.29 -4.39
CA GLN A 142 13.02 -5.60 -4.55
C GLN A 142 13.71 -6.40 -5.67
N ALA A 143 14.03 -5.76 -6.78
CA ALA A 143 14.76 -6.39 -7.87
C ALA A 143 16.16 -6.87 -7.46
N MET A 144 16.91 -6.05 -6.72
CA MET A 144 18.23 -6.43 -6.19
C MET A 144 18.16 -7.64 -5.25
N ARG A 145 17.08 -7.78 -4.48
CA ARG A 145 16.84 -8.98 -3.66
C ARG A 145 16.52 -10.20 -4.52
N LEU A 146 15.70 -10.07 -5.56
CA LEU A 146 15.43 -11.17 -6.51
C LEU A 146 16.70 -11.65 -7.21
N MET A 147 17.58 -10.73 -7.59
CA MET A 147 18.88 -11.05 -8.19
C MET A 147 19.89 -11.67 -7.20
N GLY A 148 19.61 -11.64 -5.89
CA GLY A 148 20.53 -12.10 -4.85
C GLY A 148 21.71 -11.13 -4.59
N LEU A 149 21.59 -9.87 -5.01
CA LEU A 149 22.64 -8.84 -4.90
C LEU A 149 22.56 -8.01 -3.61
N ARG A 150 21.43 -8.07 -2.89
CA ARG A 150 21.27 -7.49 -1.54
C ARG A 150 20.81 -8.56 -0.55
N GLY A 151 21.54 -8.68 0.56
CA GLY A 151 21.31 -9.69 1.60
C GLY A 151 20.07 -9.43 2.46
N GLY A 152 19.38 -10.52 2.80
CA GLY A 152 18.22 -10.58 3.68
C GLY A 152 17.57 -11.97 3.65
N GLY A 153 18.24 -12.94 4.28
CA GLY A 153 17.75 -14.33 4.45
C GLY A 153 18.20 -15.31 3.36
N HIS A 154 19.34 -15.98 3.63
CA HIS A 154 19.95 -17.11 2.92
C HIS A 154 20.22 -16.98 1.41
N GLY A 155 21.50 -16.84 1.07
CA GLY A 155 22.04 -16.80 -0.28
C GLY A 155 21.53 -17.92 -1.20
N LYS A 156 20.53 -17.57 -2.00
CA LYS A 156 20.17 -18.09 -3.33
C LYS A 156 19.55 -16.91 -4.10
N ARG A 157 19.51 -16.97 -5.44
CA ARG A 157 18.61 -16.08 -6.22
C ARG A 157 17.19 -16.19 -5.64
N GLY A 158 16.49 -15.08 -5.46
CA GLY A 158 15.14 -15.07 -4.89
C GLY A 158 15.06 -14.65 -3.42
N GLY A 159 15.47 -13.42 -3.08
CA GLY A 159 15.17 -12.76 -1.79
C GLY A 159 13.69 -12.40 -1.62
N GLY A 160 12.82 -13.40 -1.75
CA GLY A 160 11.44 -13.47 -1.34
C GLY A 160 11.25 -14.92 -0.86
N GLY A 161 11.08 -15.12 0.44
CA GLY A 161 11.25 -16.40 1.15
C GLY A 161 10.21 -17.48 0.85
N ARG A 162 9.68 -17.55 -0.38
CA ARG A 162 8.72 -18.56 -0.83
C ARG A 162 9.44 -19.66 -1.61
N GLU A 163 10.01 -20.61 -0.89
CA GLU A 163 10.72 -21.76 -1.45
C GLU A 163 9.86 -22.55 -2.44
N GLU A 164 8.53 -22.57 -2.23
CA GLU A 164 7.57 -23.22 -3.09
C GLU A 164 7.54 -22.63 -4.51
N LEU A 165 7.60 -21.30 -4.64
CA LEU A 165 7.58 -20.61 -5.94
C LEU A 165 8.95 -20.70 -6.62
N ILE A 166 10.02 -20.58 -5.85
CA ILE A 166 11.39 -20.71 -6.37
C ILE A 166 11.62 -22.12 -6.90
N SER A 167 11.13 -23.15 -6.21
CA SER A 167 11.24 -24.54 -6.66
C SER A 167 10.44 -24.78 -7.94
N ALA A 168 9.24 -24.21 -8.06
CA ALA A 168 8.36 -24.39 -9.21
C ALA A 168 8.81 -23.61 -10.46
N TYR A 169 9.25 -22.35 -10.28
CA TYR A 169 9.43 -21.40 -11.39
C TYR A 169 10.84 -20.82 -11.48
N GLY A 170 11.73 -21.17 -10.55
CA GLY A 170 13.12 -20.69 -10.51
C GLY A 170 13.32 -19.34 -9.80
N TYR A 171 12.25 -18.65 -9.40
CA TYR A 171 12.27 -17.40 -8.64
C TYR A 171 10.93 -17.14 -7.91
N ASP A 172 10.88 -16.22 -6.94
CA ASP A 172 9.62 -15.84 -6.26
C ASP A 172 8.76 -14.97 -7.19
N THR A 173 7.82 -15.62 -7.90
CA THR A 173 6.93 -14.98 -8.88
C THR A 173 5.95 -13.98 -8.26
N LYS A 174 5.51 -14.18 -6.99
CA LYS A 174 4.67 -13.19 -6.28
C LYS A 174 5.48 -11.94 -5.98
N TYR A 175 6.72 -12.10 -5.51
CA TYR A 175 7.60 -10.97 -5.22
C TYR A 175 8.04 -10.23 -6.48
N ALA A 176 8.33 -10.95 -7.57
CA ALA A 176 8.64 -10.37 -8.88
C ALA A 176 7.47 -9.55 -9.46
N MET A 177 6.24 -10.05 -9.34
CA MET A 177 5.04 -9.30 -9.70
C MET A 177 4.93 -8.00 -8.88
N HIS A 178 5.07 -8.08 -7.55
CA HIS A 178 5.02 -6.88 -6.70
C HIS A 178 6.08 -5.84 -7.07
N CYS A 179 7.28 -6.28 -7.46
CA CYS A 179 8.35 -5.39 -7.91
C CYS A 179 7.96 -4.62 -9.17
N ALA A 180 7.56 -5.32 -10.23
CA ALA A 180 7.22 -4.67 -11.50
C ALA A 180 5.96 -3.81 -11.40
N ARG A 181 4.99 -4.21 -10.57
CA ARG A 181 3.77 -3.44 -10.30
C ARG A 181 4.07 -2.00 -9.85
N LEU A 182 5.13 -1.78 -9.06
CA LEU A 182 5.54 -0.45 -8.63
C LEU A 182 5.86 0.45 -9.84
N GLY A 183 6.56 -0.08 -10.85
CA GLY A 183 6.88 0.64 -12.07
C GLY A 183 5.62 1.05 -12.83
N PHE A 184 4.75 0.07 -13.13
CA PHE A 184 3.50 0.32 -13.83
C PHE A 184 2.61 1.35 -13.12
N GLN A 185 2.42 1.20 -11.81
CA GLN A 185 1.59 2.12 -11.04
C GLN A 185 2.17 3.53 -10.97
N CYS A 186 3.49 3.68 -10.87
CA CYS A 186 4.10 5.00 -10.86
C CYS A 186 3.92 5.70 -12.22
N ILE A 187 4.05 4.97 -13.32
CA ILE A 187 3.80 5.48 -14.68
C ILE A 187 2.34 5.92 -14.80
N GLU A 188 1.38 5.05 -14.45
CA GLU A 188 -0.05 5.35 -14.51
C GLU A 188 -0.42 6.58 -13.67
N LEU A 189 0.12 6.70 -12.46
CA LEU A 189 -0.07 7.86 -11.60
C LEU A 189 0.39 9.16 -12.27
N LEU A 190 1.58 9.16 -12.85
CA LEU A 190 2.16 10.36 -13.47
C LEU A 190 1.45 10.73 -14.78
N GLU A 191 0.97 9.74 -15.53
CA GLU A 191 0.25 9.96 -16.79
C GLU A 191 -1.21 10.39 -16.60
N THR A 192 -1.87 9.90 -15.55
CA THR A 192 -3.34 10.04 -15.41
C THR A 192 -3.79 10.78 -14.16
N GLY A 193 -2.90 11.00 -13.18
CA GLY A 193 -3.23 11.58 -11.88
C GLY A 193 -3.97 10.61 -10.93
N GLN A 194 -4.19 9.36 -11.34
CA GLN A 194 -4.94 8.37 -10.59
C GLN A 194 -4.45 6.93 -10.82
N LEU A 195 -5.00 5.97 -10.06
CA LEU A 195 -4.80 4.55 -10.27
C LEU A 195 -6.12 3.85 -10.59
N ASN A 196 -6.11 2.97 -11.57
CA ASN A 196 -7.19 2.01 -11.77
C ASN A 196 -6.91 0.75 -10.93
N LEU A 197 -7.80 0.49 -9.97
CA LEU A 197 -7.76 -0.70 -9.13
C LEU A 197 -9.10 -1.44 -9.27
N PRO A 198 -9.12 -2.68 -9.76
CA PRO A 198 -7.98 -3.51 -10.19
C PRO A 198 -7.18 -2.96 -11.37
N ILE A 199 -5.90 -3.36 -11.49
CA ILE A 199 -5.03 -2.96 -12.60
C ILE A 199 -5.66 -3.45 -13.91
N GLN A 200 -5.59 -2.62 -14.96
CA GLN A 200 -6.22 -2.89 -16.26
C GLN A 200 -5.19 -2.97 -17.40
N GLY A 201 -5.62 -3.48 -18.55
CA GLY A 201 -4.84 -3.51 -19.79
C GLY A 201 -3.61 -4.40 -19.76
N GLU A 202 -2.62 -4.07 -20.60
CA GLU A 202 -1.36 -4.81 -20.74
C GLU A 202 -0.62 -4.98 -19.40
N PRO A 203 -0.51 -3.97 -18.52
CA PRO A 203 0.13 -4.14 -17.20
C PRO A 203 -0.52 -5.26 -16.39
N ALA A 204 -1.86 -5.35 -16.39
CA ALA A 204 -2.57 -6.36 -15.63
C ALA A 204 -2.32 -7.77 -16.16
N ASP A 205 -2.38 -7.94 -17.48
CA ASP A 205 -2.15 -9.22 -18.15
C ASP A 205 -0.70 -9.69 -17.94
N TRP A 206 0.26 -8.79 -18.07
CA TRP A 206 1.67 -9.09 -17.86
C TRP A 206 1.98 -9.45 -16.40
N LEU A 207 1.45 -8.68 -15.43
CA LEU A 207 1.63 -8.97 -13.99
C LEU A 207 1.01 -10.31 -13.59
N ARG A 208 -0.14 -10.68 -14.17
CA ARG A 208 -0.76 -12.00 -13.98
C ARG A 208 0.12 -13.11 -14.57
N ALA A 209 0.65 -12.93 -15.78
CA ALA A 209 1.57 -13.89 -16.39
C ALA A 209 2.84 -14.11 -15.54
N VAL A 210 3.44 -13.04 -14.99
CA VAL A 210 4.54 -13.15 -14.02
C VAL A 210 4.10 -13.94 -12.80
N ARG A 211 2.95 -13.60 -12.21
CA ARG A 211 2.42 -14.26 -10.99
C ARG A 211 2.20 -15.76 -11.18
N HIS A 212 1.82 -16.18 -12.39
CA HIS A 212 1.62 -17.58 -12.78
C HIS A 212 2.90 -18.31 -13.23
N GLY A 213 4.04 -17.62 -13.29
CA GLY A 213 5.32 -18.21 -13.70
C GLY A 213 5.45 -18.42 -15.21
N GLU A 214 4.63 -17.73 -16.01
CA GLU A 214 4.61 -17.82 -17.48
C GLU A 214 5.71 -16.94 -18.10
N VAL A 215 6.25 -15.99 -17.34
CA VAL A 215 7.33 -15.08 -17.76
C VAL A 215 8.68 -15.60 -17.26
N ALA A 216 9.64 -15.73 -18.16
CA ALA A 216 11.01 -16.10 -17.78
C ALA A 216 11.67 -15.00 -16.95
N PHE A 217 12.56 -15.37 -16.02
CA PHE A 217 13.25 -14.41 -15.17
C PHE A 217 14.01 -13.32 -15.96
N SER A 218 14.60 -13.67 -17.11
CA SER A 218 15.27 -12.72 -18.00
C SER A 218 14.32 -11.67 -18.55
N ASP A 219 13.12 -12.07 -18.93
CA ASP A 219 12.13 -11.19 -19.54
C ASP A 219 11.51 -10.27 -18.49
N TRP A 220 11.25 -10.80 -17.29
CA TRP A 220 10.88 -9.99 -16.13
C TRP A 220 11.95 -8.95 -15.80
N TRP A 221 13.23 -9.32 -15.86
CA TRP A 221 14.33 -8.41 -15.57
C TRP A 221 14.44 -7.31 -16.64
N ASN A 222 14.36 -7.67 -17.92
CA ASN A 222 14.38 -6.70 -19.02
C ASN A 222 13.20 -5.72 -18.91
N ARG A 223 11.98 -6.20 -18.63
CA ARG A 223 10.82 -5.33 -18.41
C ARG A 223 10.98 -4.43 -17.20
N SER A 224 11.61 -4.91 -16.12
CA SER A 224 11.91 -4.09 -14.94
C SER A 224 12.91 -2.97 -15.25
N LEU A 225 13.88 -3.21 -16.14
CA LEU A 225 14.82 -2.18 -16.62
C LEU A 225 14.11 -1.16 -17.51
N GLU A 226 13.20 -1.58 -18.38
CA GLU A 226 12.38 -0.67 -19.20
C GLU A 226 11.51 0.26 -18.35
N LEU A 227 10.87 -0.30 -17.31
CA LEU A 227 10.10 0.47 -16.34
C LEU A 227 10.98 1.49 -15.60
N ASP A 228 12.17 1.08 -15.14
CA ASP A 228 13.09 1.99 -14.46
C ASP A 228 13.56 3.14 -15.36
N ALA A 229 13.91 2.84 -16.61
CA ALA A 229 14.31 3.83 -17.60
C ALA A 229 13.19 4.81 -17.95
N SER A 230 11.94 4.32 -18.01
CA SER A 230 10.76 5.18 -18.24
C SER A 230 10.56 6.16 -17.08
N LEU A 231 10.67 5.67 -15.84
CA LEU A 231 10.57 6.52 -14.65
C LEU A 231 11.74 7.50 -14.53
N GLU A 232 12.95 7.12 -14.95
CA GLU A 232 14.09 8.03 -15.03
C GLU A 232 13.85 9.17 -16.01
N ALA A 233 13.28 8.88 -17.18
CA ALA A 233 12.93 9.92 -18.14
C ALA A 233 11.88 10.90 -17.60
N MET A 234 10.84 10.39 -16.93
CA MET A 234 9.79 11.20 -16.29
C MET A 234 10.30 12.07 -15.15
N GLU A 235 11.40 11.70 -14.49
CA GLU A 235 12.01 12.49 -13.40
C GLU A 235 12.49 13.86 -13.88
N THR A 236 12.80 13.97 -15.17
CA THR A 236 13.25 15.22 -15.83
C THR A 236 12.17 15.88 -16.70
N ASP A 237 10.94 15.37 -16.69
CA ASP A 237 9.83 15.92 -17.49
C ASP A 237 9.20 17.13 -16.81
N ASP A 238 9.58 18.33 -17.24
CA ASP A 238 9.08 19.61 -16.73
C ASP A 238 7.58 19.86 -16.96
N SER A 239 6.89 19.02 -17.74
CA SER A 239 5.42 19.10 -17.87
C SER A 239 4.68 18.54 -16.64
N LEU A 240 5.33 17.69 -15.84
CA LEU A 240 4.78 17.15 -14.60
C LEU A 240 5.02 18.11 -13.42
N PRO A 241 4.12 18.21 -12.43
CA PRO A 241 4.38 18.98 -11.22
C PRO A 241 5.57 18.41 -10.44
N GLU A 242 6.43 19.26 -9.89
CA GLU A 242 7.62 18.81 -9.15
C GLU A 242 7.26 18.19 -7.79
N ALA A 243 6.30 18.79 -7.08
CA ALA A 243 5.92 18.41 -5.72
C ALA A 243 4.39 18.35 -5.56
N ALA A 244 3.93 17.62 -4.54
CA ALA A 244 2.52 17.60 -4.14
C ALA A 244 2.00 19.00 -3.81
N ASP A 245 0.70 19.24 -3.99
CA ASP A 245 0.02 20.49 -3.61
C ASP A 245 -0.16 20.55 -2.09
N ARG A 246 0.95 20.91 -1.41
CA ARG A 246 1.01 21.04 0.04
C ARG A 246 0.00 22.05 0.58
N GLY A 247 -0.30 23.11 -0.17
CA GLY A 247 -1.26 24.13 0.25
C GLY A 247 -2.66 23.55 0.38
N ARG A 248 -3.12 22.84 -0.67
CA ARG A 248 -4.43 22.17 -0.67
C ARG A 248 -4.50 21.06 0.39
N ILE A 249 -3.44 20.26 0.52
CA ILE A 249 -3.35 19.18 1.51
C ILE A 249 -3.41 19.72 2.95
N ASP A 250 -2.59 20.73 3.29
CA ASP A 250 -2.54 21.30 4.64
C ASP A 250 -3.84 22.02 5.00
N GLN A 251 -4.44 22.73 4.05
CA GLN A 251 -5.71 23.42 4.25
C GLN A 251 -6.82 22.42 4.59
N TRP A 252 -6.94 21.34 3.81
CA TRP A 252 -7.92 20.31 4.08
C TRP A 252 -7.65 19.60 5.40
N LEU A 253 -6.41 19.17 5.65
CA LEU A 253 -6.03 18.48 6.89
C LEU A 253 -6.41 19.29 8.14
N ALA A 254 -6.13 20.60 8.13
CA ALA A 254 -6.48 21.49 9.24
C ALA A 254 -7.99 21.73 9.35
N HIS A 255 -8.71 21.82 8.23
CA HIS A 255 -10.16 21.96 8.22
C HIS A 255 -10.85 20.72 8.79
N THR A 256 -10.48 19.53 8.33
CA THR A 256 -11.05 18.25 8.77
C THR A 256 -10.85 18.03 10.27
N HIS A 257 -9.67 18.30 10.82
CA HIS A 257 -9.44 18.18 12.26
C HIS A 257 -10.38 19.11 13.05
N ARG A 258 -10.46 20.39 12.69
CA ARG A 258 -11.37 21.34 13.37
C ARG A 258 -12.82 20.87 13.29
N ALA A 259 -13.29 20.50 12.10
CA ALA A 259 -14.68 20.08 11.91
C ALA A 259 -15.02 18.82 12.74
N VAL A 260 -14.11 17.84 12.81
CA VAL A 260 -14.29 16.63 13.63
C VAL A 260 -14.29 16.97 15.12
N TRP A 261 -13.37 17.82 15.56
CA TRP A 261 -13.26 18.23 16.97
C TRP A 261 -14.48 19.02 17.45
N ASP A 262 -14.95 19.97 16.66
CA ASP A 262 -16.16 20.75 16.98
C ASP A 262 -17.39 19.84 17.15
N ARG A 263 -17.48 18.77 16.34
CA ARG A 263 -18.56 17.78 16.48
C ARG A 263 -18.42 16.92 17.74
N LEU A 264 -17.21 16.53 18.13
CA LEU A 264 -16.96 15.77 19.35
C LEU A 264 -17.38 16.56 20.60
N GLU A 265 -17.10 17.86 20.62
CA GLU A 265 -17.48 18.74 21.73
C GLU A 265 -18.99 19.02 21.79
N SER A 266 -19.68 18.89 20.65
CA SER A 266 -21.11 19.15 20.54
C SER A 266 -22.00 17.95 20.92
N GLN A 267 -21.42 16.76 21.12
CA GLN A 267 -22.17 15.58 21.57
C GLN A 267 -22.41 15.64 23.09
N PRO A 268 -23.66 15.54 23.58
CA PRO A 268 -23.92 15.50 25.01
C PRO A 268 -23.29 14.24 25.65
N GLN A 269 -22.56 14.43 26.74
CA GLN A 269 -22.02 13.37 27.60
C GLN A 269 -23.13 12.47 28.18
#